data_AF-A0A4Q9HN13-F1
#
_entry.id   AF-A0A4Q9HN13-F1
#
_cell.length_a   1.000
_cell.length_b   1.000
_cell.length_c   1.000
_cell.angle_alpha   90.00
_cell.angle_beta   90.00
_cell.angle_gamma   90.00
#
_symmetry.space_group_name_H-M   'P 1'
#
loop_
_entity.id
_entity.type
_entity.pdbx_description
1 polymer ?
#
loop_
_entity_poly.entity_id
_entity_poly.type
_entity_poly.pdbx_seq_one_letter_code
_entity_poly.pdbx_strand_id
1 'polypeptide(L)'
;MSTPVELLAAASGAVAGTMGNDLYGYARQRVVDLWRHRRGAGADGEAEVLARLDTLEQAVAAIEPEQRAAMAGGVQVPVREILAACVGDDQPEALQELIDALEARAAETPVISHQTVTGNLVLGGINVAGRDNNLGGAR
;
A
#
# COMPACT_ATOMS: atom_id res chain seq x y z
N MET A 1 25.56 8.86 10.06
CA MET A 1 25.46 7.48 9.54
C MET A 1 24.53 7.50 8.37
N SER A 2 24.90 6.98 7.20
CA SER A 2 24.00 6.93 6.05
C SER A 2 22.91 5.88 6.23
N THR A 3 21.73 6.15 5.71
CA THR A 3 20.59 5.24 5.77
C THR A 3 20.92 3.93 5.04
N PRO A 4 20.65 2.74 5.63
CA PRO A 4 20.92 1.47 4.95
C PRO A 4 20.14 1.35 3.64
N VAL A 5 20.82 0.97 2.56
CA VAL A 5 20.22 0.79 1.22
C VAL A 5 19.08 -0.23 1.24
N GLU A 6 19.23 -1.28 2.04
CA GLU A 6 18.23 -2.34 2.22
C GLU A 6 16.95 -1.80 2.86
N LEU A 7 17.08 -0.88 3.82
CA LEU A 7 15.94 -0.27 4.50
C LEU A 7 15.16 0.67 3.58
N LEU A 8 15.87 1.46 2.77
CA LEU A 8 15.25 2.26 1.70
C LEU A 8 14.54 1.39 0.66
N ALA A 9 15.14 0.24 0.30
CA ALA A 9 14.53 -0.71 -0.61
C ALA A 9 13.24 -1.32 -0.03
N ALA A 10 13.26 -1.73 1.24
CA ALA A 10 12.09 -2.26 1.94
C ALA A 10 10.97 -1.21 2.04
N ALA A 11 11.29 0.02 2.48
CA ALA A 11 10.32 1.11 2.58
C ALA A 11 9.70 1.46 1.22
N SER A 12 10.52 1.50 0.16
CA SER A 12 10.01 1.74 -1.19
C SER A 12 9.09 0.62 -1.69
N GLY A 13 9.40 -0.63 -1.35
CA GLY A 13 8.56 -1.79 -1.68
C GLY A 13 7.23 -1.74 -0.95
N ALA A 14 7.23 -1.40 0.33
CA ALA A 14 6.01 -1.25 1.13
C ALA A 14 5.10 -0.16 0.56
N VAL A 15 5.64 1.04 0.26
CA VAL A 15 4.87 2.13 -0.36
C VAL A 15 4.34 1.74 -1.73
N ALA A 16 5.19 1.20 -2.61
CA ALA A 16 4.78 0.77 -3.94
C ALA A 16 3.70 -0.32 -3.90
N GLY A 17 3.77 -1.23 -2.94
CA GLY A 17 2.77 -2.28 -2.73
C GLY A 17 1.40 -1.76 -2.29
N THR A 18 1.30 -0.53 -1.77
CA THR A 18 0.02 0.11 -1.46
C THR A 18 -0.63 0.79 -2.66
N MET A 19 0.12 1.01 -3.74
CA MET A 19 -0.37 1.77 -4.89
C MET A 19 -1.47 1.04 -5.65
N GLY A 20 -2.45 1.79 -6.15
CA GLY A 20 -3.63 1.29 -6.82
C GLY A 20 -4.69 0.71 -5.88
N ASN A 21 -4.51 0.84 -4.57
CA ASN A 21 -5.43 0.32 -3.55
C ASN A 21 -5.79 1.42 -2.53
N ASP A 22 -6.83 1.18 -1.72
CA ASP A 22 -7.30 2.13 -0.71
C ASP A 22 -6.24 2.50 0.35
N LEU A 23 -5.20 1.66 0.49
CA LEU A 23 -4.07 1.88 1.39
C LEU A 23 -3.15 3.02 0.95
N TYR A 24 -3.15 3.39 -0.33
CA TYR A 24 -2.26 4.43 -0.84
C TYR A 24 -2.46 5.77 -0.12
N GLY A 25 -3.70 6.16 0.19
CA GLY A 25 -3.97 7.40 0.91
C GLY A 25 -3.26 7.48 2.26
N TYR A 26 -3.17 6.35 2.97
CA TYR A 26 -2.44 6.25 4.23
C TYR A 26 -0.92 6.33 4.00
N ALA A 27 -0.39 5.59 3.03
CA ALA A 27 1.03 5.62 2.69
C ALA A 27 1.50 7.02 2.27
N ARG A 28 0.72 7.68 1.41
CA ARG A 28 0.95 9.06 0.98
C ARG A 28 1.05 10.02 2.16
N GLN A 29 0.14 9.91 3.13
CA GLN A 29 0.19 10.75 4.33
C GLN A 29 1.46 10.51 5.14
N ARG A 30 1.88 9.25 5.33
CA ARG A 30 3.11 8.93 6.05
C ARG A 30 4.36 9.48 5.36
N VAL A 31 4.42 9.48 4.03
CA VAL A 31 5.54 10.08 3.29
C VAL A 31 5.58 11.61 3.44
N VAL A 32 4.42 12.27 3.48
CA VAL A 32 4.33 13.71 3.78
C VAL A 32 4.81 14.01 5.20
N ASP A 33 4.41 13.19 6.18
CA ASP A 33 4.84 13.35 7.56
C ASP A 33 6.37 13.23 7.67
N LEU A 34 6.98 12.26 6.98
CA LEU A 34 8.44 12.12 6.88
C LEU A 34 9.09 13.37 6.27
N TRP A 35 8.56 13.86 5.15
CA TRP A 35 9.08 15.07 4.50
C TRP A 35 9.04 16.29 5.43
N ARG A 36 7.89 16.52 6.09
CA ARG A 36 7.69 17.65 7.00
C ARG A 36 8.51 17.52 8.27
N HIS A 37 8.74 16.30 8.76
CA HIS A 37 9.63 16.08 9.90
C HIS A 37 11.07 16.51 9.58
N ARG A 38 11.54 16.23 8.36
CA ARG A 38 12.88 16.62 7.90
C ARG A 38 13.00 18.11 7.60
N ARG A 39 12.05 18.70 6.87
CA ARG A 39 12.20 20.03 6.26
C ARG A 39 11.33 21.12 6.89
N GLY A 40 10.42 20.75 7.78
CA GLY A 40 9.38 21.63 8.32
C GLY A 40 8.10 21.64 7.47
N ALA A 41 6.99 22.03 8.10
CA ALA A 41 5.71 22.15 7.41
C ALA A 41 5.74 23.30 6.40
N GLY A 42 5.28 23.05 5.17
CA GLY A 42 5.27 24.06 4.10
C GLY A 42 6.63 24.29 3.44
N ALA A 43 7.58 23.37 3.61
CA ALA A 43 8.86 23.44 2.93
C ALA A 43 8.73 23.31 1.40
N ASP A 44 9.54 24.08 0.68
CA ASP A 44 9.62 24.03 -0.78
C ASP A 44 9.91 22.61 -1.27
N GLY A 45 9.09 22.14 -2.22
CA GLY A 45 9.19 20.80 -2.82
C GLY A 45 8.17 19.78 -2.31
N GLU A 46 7.40 20.06 -1.25
CA GLU A 46 6.35 19.14 -0.77
C GLU A 46 5.33 18.82 -1.89
N ALA A 47 4.85 19.85 -2.60
CA ALA A 47 3.90 19.69 -3.69
C ALA A 47 4.48 18.89 -4.86
N GLU A 48 5.79 19.03 -5.15
CA GLU A 48 6.46 18.28 -6.21
C GLU A 48 6.59 16.80 -5.86
N VAL A 49 7.00 16.51 -4.62
CA VAL A 49 7.09 15.13 -4.10
C VAL A 49 5.74 14.44 -4.16
N LEU A 50 4.69 15.13 -3.70
CA LEU A 50 3.32 14.63 -3.77
C LEU A 50 2.86 14.40 -5.20
N ALA A 51 3.09 15.35 -6.10
CA ALA A 51 2.71 15.20 -7.50
C ALA A 51 3.41 14.00 -8.18
N ARG A 52 4.69 13.77 -7.85
CA ARG A 52 5.44 12.60 -8.34
C ARG A 52 4.84 11.30 -7.81
N LEU A 53 4.53 11.22 -6.52
CA LEU A 53 3.87 10.04 -5.94
C LEU A 53 2.48 9.81 -6.54
N ASP A 54 1.69 10.87 -6.71
CA ASP A 54 0.34 10.79 -7.26
C ASP A 54 0.36 10.35 -8.73
N THR A 55 1.39 10.75 -9.49
CA THR A 55 1.60 10.29 -10.87
C THR A 55 1.89 8.79 -10.93
N LEU A 56 2.74 8.29 -10.03
CA LEU A 56 3.04 6.86 -9.95
C LEU A 56 1.80 6.06 -9.53
N GLU A 57 1.05 6.57 -8.56
CA GLU A 57 -0.23 6.00 -8.14
C GLU A 57 -1.21 5.89 -9.32
N GLN A 58 -1.41 6.98 -10.07
CA GLN A 58 -2.29 6.98 -11.24
C GLN A 58 -1.86 5.93 -12.27
N ALA A 59 -0.55 5.80 -12.50
CA ALA A 59 -0.01 4.79 -13.41
C ALA A 59 -0.30 3.36 -12.94
N VAL A 60 -0.17 3.06 -11.64
CA VAL A 60 -0.47 1.74 -11.07
C VAL A 60 -1.98 1.48 -11.02
N ALA A 61 -2.78 2.47 -10.61
CA ALA A 61 -4.23 2.37 -10.51
C ALA A 61 -4.90 2.13 -11.88
N ALA A 62 -4.32 2.64 -12.96
CA ALA A 62 -4.76 2.41 -14.33
C ALA A 62 -4.54 0.96 -14.82
N ILE A 63 -3.74 0.17 -14.12
CA ILE A 63 -3.50 -1.24 -14.42
C ILE A 63 -4.58 -2.11 -13.76
N GLU A 64 -4.93 -3.21 -14.44
CA GLU A 64 -5.83 -4.25 -13.90
C GLU A 64 -5.32 -4.78 -12.55
N PRO A 65 -6.20 -5.01 -11.55
CA PRO A 65 -5.79 -5.39 -10.19
C PRO A 65 -4.81 -6.55 -10.11
N GLU A 66 -4.96 -7.57 -10.96
CA GLU A 66 -4.12 -8.78 -10.99
C GLU A 66 -2.68 -8.49 -11.47
N GLN A 67 -2.48 -7.40 -12.20
CA GLN A 67 -1.20 -6.99 -12.76
C GLN A 67 -0.51 -5.88 -11.94
N ARG A 68 -1.23 -5.25 -10.99
CA ARG A 68 -0.69 -4.16 -10.17
C ARG A 68 0.54 -4.58 -9.37
N ALA A 69 0.59 -5.81 -8.86
CA ALA A 69 1.75 -6.31 -8.12
C ALA A 69 3.04 -6.33 -8.96
N ALA A 70 2.93 -6.64 -10.26
CA ALA A 70 4.07 -6.59 -11.17
C ALA A 70 4.48 -5.14 -11.47
N MET A 71 3.50 -4.24 -11.62
CA MET A 71 3.76 -2.81 -11.84
C MET A 71 4.34 -2.12 -10.60
N ALA A 72 3.93 -2.55 -9.39
CA ALA A 72 4.46 -2.07 -8.12
C ALA A 72 5.99 -2.28 -8.04
N GLY A 73 6.50 -3.41 -8.54
CA GLY A 73 7.94 -3.64 -8.66
C GLY A 73 8.63 -2.65 -9.61
N GLY A 74 7.96 -2.24 -10.69
CA GLY A 74 8.47 -1.24 -11.64
C GLY A 74 8.56 0.17 -11.06
N VAL A 75 7.60 0.57 -10.22
CA VAL A 75 7.59 1.89 -9.57
C VAL A 75 8.40 1.95 -8.28
N GLN A 76 8.92 0.82 -7.79
CA GLN A 76 9.73 0.78 -6.57
C GLN A 76 10.97 1.69 -6.65
N VAL A 77 11.66 1.70 -7.80
CA VAL A 77 12.86 2.55 -8.01
C VAL A 77 12.53 4.04 -7.88
N PRO A 78 11.55 4.61 -8.61
CA PRO A 78 11.23 6.02 -8.45
C PRO A 78 10.65 6.36 -7.07
N VAL A 79 9.92 5.44 -6.42
CA VAL A 79 9.49 5.63 -5.02
C VAL A 79 10.68 5.72 -4.07
N ARG A 80 11.70 4.88 -4.25
CA ARG A 80 12.93 4.91 -3.44
C ARG A 80 13.66 6.25 -3.56
N GLU A 81 13.74 6.82 -4.76
CA GLU A 81 14.34 8.14 -4.97
C GLU A 81 13.57 9.24 -4.24
N ILE A 82 12.24 9.17 -4.25
CA ILE A 82 11.39 10.10 -3.51
C ILE A 82 11.64 9.97 -2.01
N LEU A 83 11.64 8.74 -1.48
CA LEU A 83 11.89 8.49 -0.05
C LEU A 83 13.27 8.97 0.40
N ALA A 84 14.31 8.80 -0.44
CA ALA A 84 15.64 9.34 -0.15
C ALA A 84 15.67 10.88 -0.07
N ALA A 85 14.79 11.57 -0.83
CA ALA A 85 14.63 13.02 -0.71
C ALA A 85 13.84 13.44 0.55
N CYS A 86 12.97 12.56 1.05
CA CYS A 86 12.16 12.76 2.25
C CYS A 86 12.92 12.47 3.56
N VAL A 87 13.78 11.45 3.58
CA VAL A 87 14.50 11.00 4.78
C VAL A 87 15.94 11.50 4.78
N GLY A 88 16.37 12.07 5.91
CA GLY A 88 17.77 12.44 6.11
C GLY A 88 18.65 11.21 6.31
N ASP A 89 19.94 11.32 5.98
CA ASP A 89 20.88 10.20 6.09
C ASP A 89 20.86 9.53 7.47
N ASP A 90 20.66 10.31 8.54
CA ASP A 90 20.71 9.90 9.94
C ASP A 90 19.36 9.46 10.54
N GLN A 91 18.34 9.11 9.75
CA GLN A 91 17.00 8.75 10.26
C GLN A 91 16.50 7.36 9.77
N PRO A 92 17.23 6.26 10.05
CA PRO A 92 16.77 4.92 9.67
C PRO A 92 15.49 4.50 10.41
N GLU A 93 15.29 4.92 11.67
CA GLU A 93 14.12 4.55 12.47
C GLU A 93 12.82 5.02 11.82
N ALA A 94 12.83 6.20 11.20
CA ALA A 94 11.67 6.77 10.52
C ALA A 94 11.23 5.93 9.31
N LEU A 95 12.18 5.27 8.61
CA LEU A 95 11.86 4.33 7.54
C LEU A 95 11.34 3.00 8.06
N GLN A 96 11.89 2.52 9.19
CA GLN A 96 11.39 1.31 9.81
C GLN A 96 9.95 1.49 10.29
N GLU A 97 9.65 2.61 10.95
CA GLU A 97 8.29 2.97 11.36
C GLU A 97 7.33 3.09 10.18
N LEU A 98 7.80 3.56 9.02
CA LEU A 98 6.99 3.59 7.80
C LEU A 98 6.65 2.15 7.36
N ILE A 99 7.63 1.25 7.29
CA ILE A 99 7.44 -0.14 6.90
C ILE A 99 6.43 -0.81 7.83
N ASP A 100 6.70 -0.76 9.14
CA ASP A 100 5.88 -1.43 10.16
C ASP A 100 4.43 -0.92 10.12
N ALA A 101 4.24 0.39 9.94
CA ALA A 101 2.92 1.00 9.85
C ALA A 101 2.14 0.55 8.61
N LEU A 102 2.82 0.38 7.47
CA LEU A 102 2.18 -0.08 6.23
C LEU A 102 1.85 -1.57 6.29
N GLU A 103 2.75 -2.39 6.85
CA GLU A 103 2.51 -3.82 7.04
C GLU A 103 1.35 -4.09 8.02
N ALA A 104 1.33 -3.38 9.15
CA ALA A 104 0.22 -3.46 10.10
C ALA A 104 -1.12 -3.09 9.44
N ARG A 105 -1.12 -2.03 8.63
CA ARG A 105 -2.34 -1.58 7.94
C ARG A 105 -2.80 -2.53 6.85
N ALA A 106 -1.86 -3.17 6.15
CA ALA A 106 -2.15 -4.20 5.18
C ALA A 106 -2.76 -5.45 5.84
N ALA A 107 -2.29 -5.83 7.04
CA ALA A 107 -2.85 -6.94 7.80
C ALA A 107 -4.28 -6.67 8.32
N GLU A 108 -4.59 -5.41 8.66
CA GLU A 108 -5.93 -4.99 9.13
C GLU A 108 -6.96 -4.87 8.00
N THR A 109 -6.51 -4.67 6.76
CA THR A 109 -7.41 -4.50 5.63
C THR A 109 -7.80 -5.89 5.13
N PRO A 110 -9.05 -6.35 5.34
CA PRO A 110 -9.46 -7.64 4.81
C PRO A 110 -9.29 -7.58 3.30
N VAL A 111 -8.41 -8.44 2.76
CA VAL A 111 -8.39 -8.73 1.34
C VAL A 111 -9.80 -9.22 1.03
N ILE A 112 -10.62 -8.37 0.39
CA ILE A 112 -11.86 -8.83 -0.23
C ILE A 112 -11.37 -9.74 -1.35
N SER A 113 -11.19 -11.00 -1.00
CA SER A 113 -10.98 -12.08 -1.94
C SER A 113 -12.27 -12.12 -2.75
N HIS A 114 -12.27 -11.43 -3.89
CA HIS A 114 -13.20 -11.76 -4.96
C HIS A 114 -12.85 -13.18 -5.38
N GLN A 115 -13.38 -14.15 -4.62
CA GLN A 115 -13.49 -15.51 -5.11
C GLN A 115 -14.34 -15.38 -6.38
N THR A 116 -13.68 -15.51 -7.53
CA THR A 116 -14.36 -15.78 -8.78
C THR A 116 -15.25 -16.99 -8.50
N VAL A 117 -16.57 -16.77 -8.44
CA VAL A 117 -17.54 -17.86 -8.36
C VAL A 117 -17.49 -18.55 -9.71
N THR A 118 -16.53 -19.45 -9.87
CA THR A 118 -16.38 -20.27 -11.07
C THR A 118 -17.41 -21.39 -10.96
N GLY A 119 -18.60 -21.11 -11.47
CA GLY A 119 -19.66 -22.11 -11.68
C GLY A 119 -20.91 -21.86 -10.85
N ASN A 120 -21.83 -21.07 -11.40
CA ASN A 120 -23.25 -21.26 -11.08
C ASN A 120 -23.69 -22.59 -11.68
N LEU A 121 -23.60 -23.68 -10.90
CA LEU A 121 -24.31 -24.92 -11.24
C LEU A 121 -25.77 -24.76 -10.79
N VAL A 122 -26.61 -24.25 -11.69
CA VAL A 122 -28.05 -24.19 -11.47
C VAL A 122 -28.60 -25.61 -11.62
N LEU A 123 -28.88 -26.27 -10.50
CA LEU A 123 -29.72 -27.47 -10.46
C LEU A 123 -30.97 -27.14 -9.66
N GLY A 124 -32.05 -26.81 -10.37
CA GLY A 124 -33.41 -26.76 -9.84
C GLY A 124 -33.64 -25.88 -8.61
N GLY A 125 -33.85 -24.58 -8.81
CA GLY A 125 -34.69 -23.74 -7.93
C GLY A 125 -34.27 -23.53 -6.47
N ILE A 126 -33.09 -23.95 -6.02
CA ILE A 126 -32.61 -23.73 -4.65
C ILE A 126 -31.19 -23.16 -4.70
N ASN A 127 -31.07 -21.86 -4.41
CA ASN A 127 -29.77 -21.23 -4.14
C ASN A 127 -29.29 -21.67 -2.75
N VAL A 128 -28.47 -22.72 -2.68
CA VAL A 128 -27.67 -23.00 -1.47
C VAL A 128 -26.40 -22.17 -1.55
N ALA A 129 -26.51 -20.86 -1.32
CA ALA A 129 -25.36 -20.06 -0.93
C ALA A 129 -25.02 -20.47 0.51
N GLY A 130 -23.79 -20.94 0.76
CA GLY A 130 -23.31 -21.46 2.05
C GLY A 130 -23.39 -20.44 3.18
N ARG A 131 -24.60 -20.21 3.68
CA ARG A 131 -24.98 -19.33 4.79
C ARG A 131 -25.89 -20.09 5.75
N ASP A 132 -25.54 -21.33 6.09
CA ASP A 132 -26.33 -22.19 6.98
C ASP A 132 -25.53 -22.96 8.05
N ASN A 133 -24.33 -22.49 8.42
CA ASN A 133 -23.69 -22.93 9.67
C ASN A 133 -23.73 -21.80 10.71
N ASN A 134 -24.93 -21.37 11.07
CA ASN A 134 -25.14 -20.68 12.35
C ASN A 134 -26.51 -21.04 12.94
N LEU A 135 -26.72 -22.33 13.21
CA LEU A 135 -27.72 -22.77 14.18
C LEU A 135 -27.06 -22.79 15.55
N GLY A 136 -27.21 -21.69 16.30
CA GLY A 136 -27.23 -21.76 17.75
C GLY A 136 -28.51 -22.49 18.19
N GLY A 137 -28.41 -23.41 19.15
CA GLY A 137 -29.60 -24.01 19.74
C GLY A 137 -29.36 -25.32 20.47
N ALA A 138 -29.02 -25.20 21.76
CA ALA A 138 -29.41 -26.07 22.87
C ALA A 138 -29.78 -27.55 22.59
N ARG A 139 -28.94 -28.48 23.07
CA ARG A 139 -29.21 -29.39 24.20
C ARG A 139 -27.99 -30.27 24.48
#